data_AF-A0AAW5LAK9-F1
#
_entry.id   AF-A0AAW5LAK9-F1
#
_cell.length_a   1.000
_cell.length_b   1.000
_cell.length_c   1.000
_cell.angle_alpha   90.00
_cell.angle_beta   90.00
_cell.angle_gamma   90.00
#
_symmetry.space_group_name_H-M   'P 1'
#
loop_
_entity.id
_entity.type
_entity.pdbx_description
1 polymer ?
#
loop_
_entity_poly.entity_id
_entity_poly.type
_entity_poly.pdbx_seq_one_letter_code
_entity_poly.pdbx_strand_id
1 'polypeptide(L)'
;MEHGIIIRGTLLGYKSSEYTNKETGEIRYRHVIGIGVSTINEFGSKSEEVQKISISQNDFNNGLISQINDLKSKDVEVHINLSAWEFGGKYGYSMSYVPQYGIKPVK
;
A
#
# COMPACT_ATOMS: atom_id res chain seq x y z
N MET A 1 -6.22 -19.79 -8.73
CA MET A 1 -6.78 -19.09 -7.57
C MET A 1 -6.50 -17.62 -7.78
N GLU A 2 -7.54 -16.84 -8.12
CA GLU A 2 -7.42 -15.38 -8.24
C GLU A 2 -7.21 -14.83 -6.83
N HIS A 3 -5.97 -14.52 -6.49
CA HIS A 3 -5.61 -13.97 -5.20
C HIS A 3 -6.37 -12.66 -4.96
N GLY A 4 -6.78 -12.44 -3.71
CA GLY A 4 -7.20 -11.12 -3.28
C GLY A 4 -7.28 -11.06 -1.76
N ILE A 5 -6.20 -10.64 -1.11
CA ILE A 5 -6.33 -10.06 0.23
C ILE A 5 -6.85 -8.64 0.00
N ILE A 6 -7.91 -8.29 0.72
CA ILE A 6 -8.48 -6.95 0.69
C ILE A 6 -8.10 -6.28 1.99
N ILE A 7 -7.57 -5.06 1.89
CA ILE A 7 -7.34 -4.20 3.05
C ILE A 7 -8.42 -3.13 3.06
N ARG A 8 -9.03 -2.94 4.23
CA ARG A 8 -10.03 -1.91 4.47
C ARG A 8 -9.53 -0.94 5.52
N GLY A 9 -9.74 0.34 5.28
CA GLY A 9 -9.37 1.40 6.20
C GLY A 9 -9.37 2.78 5.55
N THR A 10 -8.89 3.77 6.29
CA THR A 10 -8.83 5.17 5.85
C THR A 10 -7.73 5.34 4.81
N LEU A 11 -8.04 5.85 3.62
CA LEU A 11 -7.02 6.20 2.63
C LEU A 11 -6.23 7.45 3.08
N LEU A 12 -4.97 7.28 3.45
CA LEU A 12 -4.14 8.39 3.95
C LEU A 12 -3.49 9.20 2.81
N GLY A 13 -3.26 8.56 1.67
CA GLY A 13 -2.63 9.14 0.49
C GLY A 13 -1.50 8.26 -0.04
N TYR A 14 -0.56 8.87 -0.76
CA TYR A 14 0.62 8.20 -1.30
C TYR A 14 1.91 8.92 -0.95
N LYS A 15 3.03 8.19 -1.01
CA LYS A 15 4.39 8.72 -0.89
C LYS A 15 5.27 8.12 -1.98
N SER A 16 6.12 8.96 -2.56
CA SER A 16 7.21 8.56 -3.44
C SER A 16 8.53 8.82 -2.73
N SER A 17 9.44 7.85 -2.78
CA SER A 17 10.81 8.01 -2.25
C SER A 17 11.83 7.50 -3.26
N GLU A 18 12.85 8.30 -3.48
CA GLU A 18 14.02 7.91 -4.27
C GLU A 18 14.93 6.99 -3.45
N TYR A 19 15.51 6.00 -4.12
CA TYR A 19 16.59 5.20 -3.58
C TYR A 19 17.60 4.87 -4.67
N THR A 20 18.89 4.92 -4.33
CA THR A 20 19.95 4.53 -5.24
C THR A 20 20.21 3.04 -5.10
N ASN A 21 20.18 2.31 -6.21
CA ASN A 21 20.67 0.94 -6.23
C ASN A 21 22.18 0.96 -5.97
N LYS A 22 22.62 0.34 -4.88
CA LYS A 22 24.03 0.33 -4.48
C LYS A 22 24.94 -0.44 -5.47
N GLU A 23 24.37 -1.35 -6.25
CA GLU A 23 25.13 -2.20 -7.18
C GLU A 23 25.26 -1.54 -8.56
N THR A 24 24.21 -0.89 -9.05
CA THR A 24 24.17 -0.30 -10.40
C THR A 24 24.34 1.22 -10.42
N GLY A 25 24.22 1.89 -9.27
CA GLY A 25 24.21 3.36 -9.18
C GLY A 25 22.93 4.03 -9.69
N GLU A 26 21.96 3.26 -10.18
CA GLU A 26 20.70 3.78 -10.72
C GLU A 26 19.83 4.38 -9.61
N ILE A 27 19.26 5.56 -9.88
CA ILE A 27 18.19 6.14 -9.05
C ILE A 27 16.88 5.45 -9.43
N ARG A 28 16.23 4.85 -8.44
CA ARG A 28 14.92 4.21 -8.58
C ARG A 28 13.91 4.89 -7.66
N TYR A 29 12.66 4.84 -8.06
CA TYR A 29 11.55 5.38 -7.29
C TYR A 29 10.78 4.23 -6.64
N ARG A 30 10.39 4.43 -5.38
CA ARG A 30 9.44 3.56 -4.68
C ARG A 30 8.19 4.37 -4.38
N HIS A 31 7.06 3.86 -4.87
CA HIS A 31 5.74 4.44 -4.67
C HIS A 31 4.93 3.58 -3.70
N VAL A 32 4.32 4.20 -2.69
CA VAL A 32 3.50 3.49 -1.70
C VAL A 32 2.19 4.23 -1.42
N ILE A 33 1.12 3.48 -1.21
CA ILE A 33 -0.17 3.96 -0.68
C ILE A 33 -0.19 3.66 0.82
N GLY A 34 -0.66 4.61 1.63
CA GLY A 34 -0.92 4.42 3.05
C GLY A 34 -2.40 4.18 3.33
N ILE A 35 -2.73 3.07 3.99
CA ILE A 35 -4.07 2.78 4.50
C ILE A 35 -4.00 2.72 6.04
N GLY A 36 -4.78 3.57 6.71
CA GLY A 36 -4.93 3.55 8.16
C GLY A 36 -5.95 2.49 8.55
N VAL A 37 -5.49 1.44 9.24
CA VAL A 37 -6.36 0.35 9.71
C VAL A 37 -6.61 0.54 11.20
N SER A 38 -7.87 0.67 11.60
CA SER A 38 -8.23 0.74 13.01
C SER A 38 -8.01 -0.61 13.68
N THR A 39 -7.26 -0.60 14.76
CA THR A 39 -6.97 -1.76 15.61
C THR A 39 -7.30 -1.42 17.06
N ILE A 40 -7.59 -2.44 17.87
CA ILE A 40 -7.80 -2.28 19.30
C ILE A 40 -6.48 -2.62 19.97
N ASN A 41 -5.94 -1.68 20.75
CA ASN A 41 -4.71 -1.92 21.49
C ASN A 41 -4.94 -2.87 22.69
N GLU A 42 -3.86 -3.28 23.35
CA GLU A 42 -3.89 -4.21 24.50
C GLU A 42 -4.71 -3.70 25.71
N PHE A 43 -5.07 -2.43 25.73
CA PHE A 43 -5.86 -1.77 26.77
C PHE A 43 -7.32 -1.49 26.34
N GLY A 44 -7.75 -2.00 25.18
CA GLY A 44 -9.12 -1.84 24.68
C GLY A 44 -9.41 -0.47 24.02
N SER A 45 -8.40 0.37 23.82
CA SER A 45 -8.55 1.65 23.12
C SER A 45 -8.31 1.51 21.62
N LYS A 46 -8.95 2.35 20.81
CA LYS A 46 -8.71 2.38 19.36
C LYS A 46 -7.36 3.03 19.05
N SER A 47 -6.53 2.33 18.28
CA SER A 47 -5.34 2.86 17.62
C SER A 47 -5.44 2.67 16.11
N GLU A 48 -4.56 3.34 15.37
CA GLU A 48 -4.47 3.21 13.91
C GLU A 48 -3.08 2.68 13.54
N GLU A 49 -3.05 1.60 12.75
CA GLU A 49 -1.83 1.07 12.15
C GLU A 49 -1.79 1.43 10.67
N VAL A 50 -0.68 2.02 10.22
CA VAL A 50 -0.51 2.41 8.82
C VAL A 50 0.06 1.26 8.00
N GLN A 51 -0.80 0.65 7.18
CA GLN A 51 -0.42 -0.34 6.21
C GLN A 51 0.12 0.32 4.94
N LYS A 52 1.31 -0.11 4.49
CA LYS A 52 1.98 0.42 3.29
C LYS A 52 1.85 -0.55 2.13
N ILE A 53 1.15 -0.13 1.08
CA ILE A 53 0.93 -0.92 -0.14
C ILE A 53 1.86 -0.38 -1.22
N SER A 54 2.76 -1.22 -1.73
CA SER A 54 3.69 -0.84 -2.81
C SER A 54 2.97 -0.77 -4.15
N ILE A 55 3.29 0.23 -4.96
CA ILE A 55 2.77 0.41 -6.31
C ILE A 55 3.90 0.14 -7.30
N SER A 56 3.64 -0.64 -8.35
CA SER A 56 4.62 -0.82 -9.42
C SER A 56 4.82 0.49 -10.19
N GLN A 57 5.99 0.67 -10.81
CA GLN A 57 6.28 1.87 -11.60
C GLN A 57 5.29 2.06 -12.76
N ASN A 58 4.82 0.95 -13.34
CA ASN A 58 3.88 0.97 -14.48
C ASN A 58 2.46 1.36 -14.05
N ASP A 59 2.09 1.04 -12.81
CA ASP A 59 0.76 1.34 -12.27
C ASP A 59 0.68 2.74 -11.64
N PHE A 60 1.82 3.34 -11.30
CA PHE A 60 1.87 4.68 -10.74
C PHE A 60 1.70 5.75 -11.85
N ASN A 61 0.44 6.08 -12.15
CA ASN A 61 0.05 7.04 -13.18
C ASN A 61 -0.89 8.13 -12.65
N ASN A 62 -1.13 9.16 -13.48
CA ASN A 62 -1.99 10.30 -13.12
C ASN A 62 -3.43 9.91 -12.76
N GLY A 63 -3.97 8.84 -13.37
CA GLY A 63 -5.32 8.35 -13.06
C GLY A 63 -5.40 7.80 -11.63
N LEU A 64 -4.43 6.97 -11.24
CA LEU A 64 -4.32 6.46 -9.87
C LEU A 64 -4.09 7.59 -8.86
N ILE A 65 -3.22 8.55 -9.18
CA ILE A 65 -2.96 9.72 -8.32
C ILE A 65 -4.24 10.53 -8.10
N SER A 66 -5.00 10.80 -9.16
CA SER A 66 -6.30 11.50 -9.06
C SER A 66 -7.26 10.74 -8.16
N GLN A 67 -7.41 9.43 -8.39
CA GLN A 67 -8.27 8.57 -7.58
C GLN A 67 -7.88 8.59 -6.09
N ILE A 68 -6.57 8.55 -5.79
CA ILE A 68 -6.08 8.62 -4.41
C ILE A 68 -6.41 9.97 -3.76
N ASN A 69 -6.26 11.07 -4.49
CA ASN A 69 -6.58 12.40 -3.99
C ASN A 69 -8.08 12.57 -3.74
N ASP A 70 -8.93 12.06 -4.64
CA ASP A 70 -10.40 12.15 -4.52
C ASP A 70 -10.96 11.31 -3.37
N LEU A 71 -10.28 10.21 -3.04
CA LEU A 71 -10.66 9.28 -1.98
C LEU A 71 -9.90 9.51 -0.67
N LYS A 72 -9.02 10.51 -0.60
CA LYS A 72 -8.23 10.79 0.60
C LYS A 72 -9.14 11.04 1.80
N SER A 73 -8.73 10.50 2.94
CA SER A 73 -9.46 10.54 4.22
C SER A 73 -10.82 9.83 4.22
N LYS A 74 -11.15 9.07 3.18
CA LYS A 74 -12.35 8.21 3.14
C LYS A 74 -11.97 6.76 3.45
N ASP A 75 -12.94 6.02 3.96
CA ASP A 75 -12.81 4.57 4.10
C ASP A 75 -12.86 3.91 2.73
N VAL A 76 -11.84 3.12 2.42
CA VAL A 76 -11.69 2.43 1.14
C VAL A 76 -11.35 0.96 1.34
N GLU A 77 -11.62 0.17 0.30
CA GLU A 77 -11.08 -1.16 0.13
C GLU A 77 -10.06 -1.17 -1.02
N VAL A 78 -8.92 -1.81 -0.76
CA VAL A 78 -7.82 -1.96 -1.72
C VAL A 78 -7.45 -3.43 -1.84
N HIS A 79 -7.45 -3.94 -3.07
CA HIS A 79 -6.97 -5.29 -3.35
C HIS A 79 -5.44 -5.29 -3.40
N ILE A 80 -4.86 -6.28 -2.74
CA ILE A 80 -3.41 -6.46 -2.69
C ILE A 80 -2.99 -7.88 -3.06
N ASN A 81 -1.78 -7.98 -3.60
CA ASN A 81 -1.00 -9.20 -3.65
C ASN A 81 -0.02 -9.21 -2.47
N LEU A 82 0.00 -10.32 -1.75
CA LEU A 82 0.93 -10.56 -0.66
C LEU A 82 2.08 -11.44 -1.17
N SER A 83 3.32 -10.99 -0.97
CA SER A 83 4.50 -11.76 -1.33
C SER A 83 5.38 -11.94 -0.10
N ALA A 84 5.60 -13.19 0.29
CA ALA A 84 6.59 -13.52 1.31
C ALA A 84 8.00 -13.27 0.77
N TRP A 85 8.90 -12.80 1.63
CA TRP A 85 10.30 -12.60 1.28
C TRP A 85 11.18 -12.99 2.47
N GLU A 86 12.39 -13.41 2.15
CA GLU A 86 13.46 -13.63 3.11
C GLU A 86 14.73 -12.93 2.60
N PHE A 87 15.37 -12.14 3.45
CA PHE A 87 16.62 -11.48 3.11
C PHE A 87 17.50 -11.34 4.35
N GLY A 88 18.73 -11.86 4.29
CA GLY A 88 19.69 -11.78 5.38
C GLY A 88 19.19 -12.39 6.70
N GLY A 89 18.46 -13.50 6.63
CA GLY A 89 17.88 -14.19 7.80
C GLY A 89 16.63 -13.52 8.39
N LYS A 90 16.12 -12.45 7.77
CA LYS A 90 14.83 -11.83 8.13
C LYS A 90 13.76 -12.30 7.17
N TYR A 91 12.60 -12.67 7.71
CA TYR A 91 11.40 -12.98 6.93
C TYR A 91 10.37 -11.86 7.04
N GLY A 92 9.53 -11.70 6.03
CA GLY A 92 8.44 -10.76 6.06
C GLY A 92 7.48 -10.92 4.89
N TYR A 93 6.48 -10.05 4.86
CA TYR A 93 5.53 -9.95 3.76
C TYR A 93 5.61 -8.57 3.14
N SER A 94 5.49 -8.52 1.82
CA SER A 94 5.31 -7.29 1.06
C SER A 94 3.92 -7.27 0.49
N MET A 95 3.28 -6.11 0.55
CA MET A 95 1.96 -5.87 -0.01
C MET A 95 2.11 -5.03 -1.27
N SER A 96 1.49 -5.47 -2.36
CA SER A 96 1.54 -4.79 -3.65
C SER A 96 0.14 -4.55 -4.18
N TYR A 97 -0.07 -3.36 -4.75
CA TYR A 97 -1.35 -2.91 -5.28
C TYR A 97 -1.76 -3.71 -6.52
N VAL A 98 -3.05 -4.06 -6.62
CA VAL A 98 -3.61 -4.75 -7.79
C VAL A 98 -4.46 -3.78 -8.62
N PRO A 99 -3.94 -3.26 -9.75
CA PRO A 99 -4.58 -2.18 -10.52
C PRO A 99 -5.95 -2.56 -11.10
N GLN A 100 -6.15 -3.84 -11.43
CA GLN A 100 -7.40 -4.34 -12.03
C GLN A 100 -8.65 -4.03 -11.19
N TYR A 101 -8.51 -3.95 -9.86
CA TYR A 101 -9.64 -3.76 -8.96
C TYR A 101 -9.82 -2.32 -8.47
N GLY A 102 -8.85 -1.44 -8.72
CA GLY A 102 -8.91 -0.04 -8.29
C GLY A 102 -8.88 0.15 -6.76
N ILE A 103 -9.11 1.38 -6.33
CA ILE A 103 -9.43 1.74 -4.94
C ILE A 103 -10.92 2.03 -4.89
N LYS A 104 -11.67 1.31 -4.04
CA LYS A 104 -13.12 1.46 -3.96
C LYS A 104 -13.52 2.07 -2.62
N PRO A 105 -14.46 3.02 -2.57
CA PRO A 105 -15.02 3.47 -1.30
C PRO A 105 -15.78 2.34 -0.62
N VAL A 106 -15.65 2.25 0.70
CA VAL A 106 -16.53 1.39 1.52
C VAL A 106 -17.88 2.08 1.63
N LYS A 107 -18.96 1.34 1.38
CA LYS A 107 -20.36 1.82 1.51
C LYS A 107 -20.86 1.67 2.94
#